data_AF-A0A6P3IZU8-F1
#
_entry.id   AF-A0A6P3IZU8-F1
#
_cell.length_a   1.000
_cell.length_b   1.000
_cell.length_c   1.000
_cell.angle_alpha   90.00
_cell.angle_beta   90.00
_cell.angle_gamma   90.00
#
_symmetry.space_group_name_H-M   'P 1'
#
loop_
_entity.id
_entity.type
_entity.pdbx_description
1 polymer ?
#
loop_
_entity_poly.entity_id
_entity_poly.type
_entity_poly.pdbx_seq_one_letter_code
_entity_poly.pdbx_strand_id
1 'polypeptide(L)' 'MRVSLAALAFLLTLAVLHSEANEEPAGNMRVCCFSSVTRKIPLSLVKNYERTSDKCPQEAVM' A
#
# COMPACT_ATOMS: atom_id res chain seq x y z
N MET A 1 -23.00 24.81 27.46
CA MET A 1 -23.18 23.37 27.14
C MET A 1 -23.67 23.12 25.72
N ARG A 2 -24.68 23.84 25.21
CA ARG A 2 -25.19 23.69 23.82
C ARG A 2 -24.16 24.02 22.72
N VAL A 3 -23.34 25.05 22.95
CA VAL A 3 -22.29 25.48 22.00
C VAL A 3 -21.22 24.41 21.82
N SER A 4 -20.80 23.75 22.90
CA SER A 4 -19.85 22.63 22.84
C SER A 4 -20.41 21.42 22.09
N LEU A 5 -21.73 21.16 22.22
CA LEU A 5 -22.38 20.04 21.54
C LEU A 5 -22.42 20.28 20.02
N ALA A 6 -22.75 21.50 19.60
CA ALA A 6 -22.77 21.89 18.19
C ALA A 6 -21.36 21.86 17.57
N ALA A 7 -20.35 22.34 18.31
CA ALA A 7 -18.96 22.28 17.87
C ALA A 7 -18.46 20.83 17.72
N LEU A 8 -18.77 19.95 18.67
CA LEU A 8 -18.45 18.52 18.57
C LEU A 8 -19.12 17.86 17.36
N ALA A 9 -20.41 18.12 17.14
CA ALA A 9 -21.13 17.58 15.98
C ALA A 9 -20.52 18.06 14.66
N PHE A 10 -20.09 19.31 14.59
CA PHE A 10 -19.40 19.85 13.41
C PHE A 10 -18.03 19.19 13.18
N LEU A 11 -17.25 18.99 14.23
CA LEU A 11 -15.95 18.30 14.10
C LEU A 11 -16.11 16.83 13.70
N LEU A 12 -17.11 16.13 14.23
CA LEU A 12 -17.40 14.73 13.88
C LEU A 12 -17.87 14.58 12.43
N THR A 13 -18.69 15.50 11.94
CA THR A 13 -19.13 15.49 10.54
C THR A 13 -17.97 15.75 9.58
N LEU A 14 -17.08 16.69 9.90
CA LEU A 14 -15.84 16.90 9.14
C LEU A 14 -14.95 15.64 9.14
N ALA A 15 -14.76 15.00 10.29
CA ALA A 15 -13.94 13.79 10.37
C ALA A 15 -14.50 12.63 9.54
N VAL A 16 -15.83 12.50 9.41
CA VAL A 16 -16.47 11.49 8.55
C VAL A 16 -16.29 11.81 7.07
N LEU A 17 -16.43 13.08 6.66
CA LEU A 17 -16.22 13.50 5.27
C LEU A 17 -14.76 13.42 4.84
N HIS A 18 -13.83 13.67 5.76
CA HIS A 18 -12.38 13.57 5.55
C HIS A 18 -11.81 12.20 5.90
N SER A 19 -12.64 11.25 6.32
CA SER A 19 -12.24 9.86 6.45
C SER A 19 -12.15 9.30 5.04
N GLU A 20 -11.03 9.59 4.40
CA GLU A 20 -10.53 8.87 3.24
C GLU A 20 -10.15 7.47 3.74
N ALA A 21 -11.15 6.66 4.11
CA ALA A 21 -11.01 5.21 4.19
C ALA A 21 -10.83 4.73 2.75
N ASN A 22 -9.66 5.01 2.20
CA ASN A 22 -9.17 4.44 0.98
C ASN A 22 -8.87 2.98 1.31
N GLU A 23 -9.92 2.15 1.32
CA GLU A 23 -9.74 0.73 1.07
C GLU A 23 -9.14 0.63 -0.34
N GLU A 24 -7.81 0.72 -0.44
CA GLU A 24 -7.09 0.35 -1.64
C GLU A 24 -7.56 -1.07 -1.98
N PRO A 25 -8.00 -1.35 -3.22
CA PRO A 25 -8.52 -2.66 -3.56
C PRO A 25 -7.46 -3.70 -3.18
N ALA A 26 -7.80 -4.60 -2.25
CA ALA A 26 -6.89 -5.66 -1.80
C ALA A 26 -6.41 -6.57 -2.95
N GLY A 27 -6.99 -6.44 -4.16
CA GLY A 27 -6.58 -7.11 -5.38
C GLY A 27 -5.40 -6.45 -6.13
N ASN A 28 -4.98 -5.24 -5.77
CA ASN A 28 -3.89 -4.51 -6.43
C ASN A 28 -2.68 -4.30 -5.51
N MET A 29 -2.48 -5.21 -4.53
CA MET A 29 -1.33 -5.12 -3.63
C MET A 29 -0.05 -5.14 -4.47
N ARG A 30 0.57 -3.97 -4.62
CA ARG A 30 1.78 -3.80 -5.43
C ARG A 30 2.91 -4.57 -4.75
N VAL A 31 3.35 -5.66 -5.38
CA VAL A 31 4.46 -6.45 -4.85
C VAL A 31 5.76 -5.75 -5.19
N CYS A 32 6.40 -5.19 -4.16
CA CYS A 32 7.75 -4.64 -4.23
C CYS A 32 8.72 -5.54 -3.47
N CYS A 33 9.93 -5.71 -4.00
CA CYS A 33 11.02 -6.36 -3.28
C CYS A 33 11.79 -5.30 -2.49
N PHE A 34 12.00 -5.54 -1.19
CA PHE A 34 12.81 -4.67 -0.32
C PHE A 34 14.20 -5.24 -0.03
N SER A 35 14.40 -6.52 -0.35
CA SER A 35 15.67 -7.22 -0.22
C SER A 35 15.92 -8.11 -1.43
N SER A 36 17.19 -8.39 -1.70
CA SER A 36 17.63 -9.24 -2.80
C SER A 36 18.46 -10.40 -2.27
N VAL A 37 18.34 -11.57 -2.91
CA VAL A 37 19.29 -12.64 -2.70
C VAL A 37 20.63 -12.27 -3.33
N THR A 38 21.72 -12.44 -2.57
CA THR A 38 23.09 -12.18 -3.08
C THR A 38 23.69 -13.38 -3.78
N ARG A 39 23.09 -14.56 -3.60
CA ARG A 39 23.51 -15.80 -4.25
C ARG A 39 22.79 -15.94 -5.59
N LYS A 40 23.51 -16.47 -6.58
CA LYS A 40 22.95 -16.76 -7.90
C LYS A 40 22.00 -17.96 -7.81
N ILE A 41 20.79 -17.82 -8.33
CA ILE A 41 19.84 -18.94 -8.46
C ILE A 41 20.19 -19.71 -9.75
N PRO A 42 20.42 -21.03 -9.69
CA PRO A 42 20.60 -21.85 -10.89
C PRO A 42 19.37 -21.78 -11.79
N LEU A 43 19.57 -21.48 -13.08
CA LEU A 43 18.48 -21.31 -14.04
C LEU A 43 17.59 -22.55 -14.17
N SER A 44 18.17 -23.74 -13.98
CA SER A 44 17.44 -25.02 -13.98
C SER A 44 16.38 -25.13 -12.87
N LEU A 45 16.46 -24.31 -11.82
CA LEU A 45 15.48 -24.26 -10.72
C LEU A 45 14.43 -23.16 -10.91
N VAL A 46 14.63 -22.24 -11.85
CA VAL A 46 13.73 -21.10 -12.08
C VAL A 46 12.57 -21.55 -12.97
N LYS A 47 11.34 -21.48 -12.44
CA LYS A 47 10.12 -21.82 -13.19
C LYS A 47 9.57 -20.64 -13.98
N ASN A 48 9.60 -19.45 -13.38
CA ASN A 48 9.18 -18.19 -13.96
C ASN A 48 9.96 -17.06 -13.27
N TYR A 49 9.93 -15.86 -13.85
CA TYR A 49 10.33 -14.65 -13.18
C TYR A 49 9.37 -13.51 -13.52
N GLU A 50 9.20 -12.59 -12.59
CA GLU A 50 8.38 -11.39 -12.79
C GLU A 50 9.16 -10.14 -12.38
N ARG A 51 9.07 -9.10 -13.21
CA ARG A 51 9.64 -7.79 -12.87
C ARG A 51 8.65 -7.04 -11.99
N THR A 52 9.14 -6.42 -10.93
CA THR A 52 8.32 -5.55 -10.07
C THR A 52 7.86 -4.30 -10.83
N SER A 53 6.80 -3.65 -10.35
CA SER A 53 6.35 -2.38 -10.93
C SER A 53 7.44 -1.31 -10.85
N ASP A 54 7.47 -0.45 -11.87
CA ASP A 54 8.19 0.82 -11.95
C ASP A 54 7.84 1.82 -10.83
N LYS A 55 6.73 1.61 -10.13
CA LYS A 55 6.32 2.40 -8.96
C LYS A 55 7.01 1.96 -7.67
N CYS A 56 7.79 0.88 -7.68
CA CYS A 56 8.58 0.46 -6.52
C CYS A 56 9.81 1.38 -6.35
N PRO A 57 10.30 1.60 -5.12
CA PRO A 57 11.47 2.45 -4.88
C PRO A 57 12.76 1.94 -5.53
N GLN A 58 12.80 0.64 -5.83
CA GLN A 58 13.90 -0.02 -6.52
C GLN A 58 13.37 -1.00 -7.56
N GLU A 59 14.08 -1.12 -8.67
CA GLU A 59 13.80 -2.14 -9.68
C GLU A 59 14.23 -3.52 -9.18
N ALA A 60 13.36 -4.52 -9.33
CA ALA A 60 13.65 -5.88 -8.92
C ALA A 60 12.98 -6.93 -9.82
N VAL A 61 13.45 -8.17 -9.67
CA VAL A 61 12.90 -9.37 -10.31
C VAL A 61 12.72 -10.42 -9.22
N MET A 62 11.56 -11.09 -9.21
CA MET A 62 11.23 -12.20 -8.31
C MET A 62 10.93 -13.49 -9.06
#